data_AF-A0A0N4YF70-F1
#
_entry.id   AF-A0A0N4YF70-F1
#
_cell.length_a   1.000
_cell.length_b   1.000
_cell.length_c   1.000
_cell.angle_alpha   90.00
_cell.angle_beta   90.00
_cell.angle_gamma   90.00
#
_symmetry.space_group_name_H-M   'P 1'
#
loop_
_entity.id
_entity.type
_entity.pdbx_description
1 polymer ?
#
loop_
_entity_poly.entity_id
_entity_poly.type
_entity_poly.pdbx_seq_one_letter_code
_entity_poly.pdbx_strand_id
1 'polypeptide(L)'
;MNLLVEVIRVVKRLATRAARAERDVAVANCPLDKHLVRVSQQIRQAIPREDFSGIAVIDFEEWRPLYQLNWGKKSVSMLVYLRENVYKRESLRLVKEQYPFISDKSAEELAKKEFNNAAKKIFLHTIAIARQLRPYARWGFYGFPYCNYDAGNSETDMLCSESFRRFNDQMSFIYQASTALFPSIYLSLKGTSAQNYRYIQKDVCNSLKQAADMGARGVILWSSSKNMKQRCDGLANYVRDMLGPCVAYVTYHIISV
;
A
#
# COMPACT_ATOMS: atom_id res chain seq x y z
N MET A 1 -14.44 -21.91 -4.22
CA MET A 1 -15.24 -20.66 -4.33
C MET A 1 -14.31 -19.58 -4.90
N ASN A 2 -14.54 -19.13 -6.13
CA ASN A 2 -13.70 -18.10 -6.77
C ASN A 2 -13.97 -16.75 -6.08
N LEU A 3 -13.05 -16.30 -5.24
CA LEU A 3 -13.10 -14.96 -4.66
C LEU A 3 -12.67 -13.96 -5.72
N LEU A 4 -13.59 -13.09 -6.13
CA LEU A 4 -13.26 -11.93 -6.95
C LEU A 4 -12.41 -10.96 -6.14
N VAL A 5 -11.37 -10.40 -6.77
CA VAL A 5 -10.50 -9.39 -6.18
C VAL A 5 -10.71 -8.09 -6.93
N GLU A 6 -11.10 -7.04 -6.20
CA GLU A 6 -11.25 -5.70 -6.74
C GLU A 6 -10.24 -4.76 -6.09
N VAL A 7 -9.44 -4.08 -6.91
CA VAL A 7 -8.43 -3.12 -6.43
C VAL A 7 -8.91 -1.71 -6.72
N ILE A 8 -9.23 -0.98 -5.66
CA ILE A 8 -9.67 0.40 -5.74
C ILE A 8 -8.48 1.30 -5.50
N ARG A 9 -8.00 1.91 -6.59
CA ARG A 9 -7.06 3.03 -6.51
C ARG A 9 -7.80 4.25 -6.00
N VAL A 10 -7.56 4.59 -4.74
CA VAL A 10 -7.99 5.88 -4.21
C VAL A 10 -7.23 6.94 -4.98
N VAL A 11 -7.96 7.73 -5.77
CA VAL A 11 -7.37 8.58 -6.80
C VAL A 11 -6.38 9.57 -6.18
N LYS A 12 -5.15 9.58 -6.71
CA LYS A 12 -4.06 10.54 -6.48
C LYS A 12 -4.48 12.03 -6.59
N ARG A 13 -5.69 12.33 -7.09
CA ARG A 13 -6.13 13.61 -7.66
C ARG A 13 -7.21 14.35 -6.88
N LEU A 14 -7.49 14.02 -5.61
CA LEU A 14 -8.16 14.99 -4.74
C LEU A 14 -7.19 16.00 -4.13
N ALA A 15 -5.89 15.71 -4.16
CA ALA A 15 -4.85 16.62 -3.67
C ALA A 15 -4.15 17.44 -4.77
N THR A 16 -4.35 17.19 -6.07
CA THR A 16 -3.37 17.68 -7.08
C THR A 16 -3.87 18.09 -8.47
N ARG A 17 -5.18 18.20 -8.74
CA ARG A 17 -5.64 18.90 -9.97
C ARG A 17 -6.09 20.34 -9.75
N ALA A 18 -6.18 20.78 -8.50
CA ALA A 18 -6.33 22.18 -8.10
C ALA A 18 -5.12 22.73 -7.33
N ALA A 19 -4.02 21.97 -7.21
CA ALA A 19 -2.78 22.39 -6.54
C ALA A 19 -1.96 23.38 -7.40
N ARG A 20 -2.59 24.46 -7.86
CA ARG A 20 -1.88 25.70 -8.17
C ARG A 20 -1.55 26.50 -6.91
N ALA A 21 -1.97 26.05 -5.74
CA ALA A 21 -1.50 26.53 -4.45
C ALA A 21 -0.82 25.39 -3.69
N GLU A 22 0.43 25.58 -3.30
CA GLU A 22 1.24 24.64 -2.50
C GLU A 22 0.59 24.23 -1.16
N ARG A 23 -0.44 24.98 -0.73
CA ARG A 23 -1.16 24.82 0.55
C ARG A 23 -2.04 23.57 0.68
N ASP A 24 -2.50 22.98 -0.42
CA ASP A 24 -3.41 21.82 -0.41
C ASP A 24 -2.69 20.46 -0.26
N VAL A 25 -1.36 20.49 -0.21
CA VAL A 25 -0.52 19.28 -0.14
C VAL A 25 -0.33 18.79 1.31
N ALA A 26 -0.54 19.66 2.30
CA ALA A 26 -0.47 19.27 3.70
C ALA A 26 -1.63 18.34 4.08
N VAL A 27 -1.29 17.16 4.61
CA VAL A 27 -2.28 16.15 5.03
C VAL A 27 -3.23 16.70 6.12
N ALA A 28 -2.74 17.60 6.97
CA ALA A 28 -3.54 18.27 7.99
C ALA A 28 -4.70 19.11 7.41
N ASN A 29 -4.54 19.63 6.18
CA ASN A 29 -5.55 20.47 5.51
C ASN A 29 -6.45 19.68 4.54
N CYS A 30 -6.39 18.34 4.54
CA CYS A 30 -7.19 17.53 3.64
C CYS A 30 -8.69 17.75 3.88
N PRO A 31 -9.48 18.17 2.86
CA PRO A 31 -10.92 18.32 2.99
C PRO A 31 -11.59 16.93 3.03
N LEU A 32 -11.75 16.39 4.24
CA LEU A 32 -12.18 15.01 4.47
C LEU A 32 -13.52 14.69 3.79
N ASP A 33 -14.50 15.58 3.82
CA ASP A 33 -15.81 15.32 3.19
C ASP A 33 -15.71 15.14 1.68
N LYS A 34 -14.91 16.00 1.01
CA LYS A 34 -14.65 15.88 -0.43
C LYS A 34 -13.91 14.58 -0.75
N HIS A 35 -12.98 14.19 0.12
CA HIS A 35 -12.30 12.90 0.04
C HIS A 35 -13.28 11.72 0.10
N LEU A 36 -14.15 11.69 1.11
CA LEU A 36 -15.11 10.61 1.31
C LEU A 36 -16.16 10.54 0.19
N VAL A 37 -16.65 11.68 -0.32
CA VAL A 37 -17.54 11.72 -1.48
C VAL A 37 -16.90 11.05 -2.69
N ARG A 38 -15.63 11.40 -2.98
CA ARG A 38 -14.93 10.82 -4.12
C ARG A 38 -14.67 9.34 -3.93
N VAL A 39 -14.16 8.92 -2.76
CA VAL A 39 -13.93 7.50 -2.46
C VAL A 39 -15.22 6.71 -2.63
N SER A 40 -16.35 7.22 -2.11
CA SER A 40 -17.65 6.57 -2.25
C SER A 40 -18.06 6.38 -3.71
N GLN A 41 -17.90 7.41 -4.54
CA GLN A 41 -18.17 7.32 -5.98
C GLN A 41 -17.30 6.26 -6.65
N GLN A 42 -16.00 6.23 -6.33
CA GLN A 42 -15.08 5.25 -6.91
C GLN A 42 -15.42 3.81 -6.50
N ILE A 43 -15.80 3.58 -5.26
CA ILE A 43 -16.22 2.26 -4.77
C ILE A 43 -17.49 1.80 -5.50
N ARG A 44 -18.49 2.67 -5.62
CA ARG A 44 -19.73 2.35 -6.33
C ARG A 44 -19.49 2.04 -7.82
N GLN A 45 -18.54 2.73 -8.44
CA GLN A 45 -18.16 2.48 -9.83
C GLN A 45 -17.37 1.17 -10.01
N ALA A 46 -16.38 0.93 -9.14
CA ALA A 46 -15.50 -0.23 -9.26
C ALA A 46 -16.18 -1.53 -8.82
N ILE A 47 -17.03 -1.47 -7.80
CA ILE A 47 -17.73 -2.62 -7.25
C ILE A 47 -19.23 -2.33 -7.29
N PRO A 48 -19.94 -2.45 -8.43
CA PRO A 48 -21.35 -2.06 -8.52
C PRO A 48 -22.27 -2.86 -7.59
N ARG A 49 -21.96 -4.15 -7.39
CA ARG A 49 -22.73 -5.06 -6.53
C ARG A 49 -22.58 -4.70 -5.05
N GLU A 50 -23.66 -4.34 -4.38
CA GLU A 50 -23.65 -3.99 -2.95
C GLU A 50 -23.44 -5.21 -2.05
N ASP A 51 -23.86 -6.39 -2.51
CA ASP A 51 -23.69 -7.70 -1.88
C ASP A 51 -22.30 -8.33 -2.15
N PHE A 52 -21.35 -7.57 -2.70
CA PHE A 52 -20.01 -8.07 -2.99
C PHE A 52 -19.32 -8.58 -1.72
N SER A 53 -18.97 -9.87 -1.73
CA SER A 53 -18.35 -10.60 -0.63
C SER A 53 -16.91 -11.07 -0.93
N GLY A 54 -16.31 -10.49 -1.97
CA GLY A 54 -14.94 -10.78 -2.40
C GLY A 54 -13.88 -10.02 -1.61
N ILE A 55 -12.68 -9.96 -2.16
CA ILE A 55 -11.56 -9.20 -1.61
C ILE A 55 -11.57 -7.80 -2.23
N ALA A 56 -11.49 -6.77 -1.39
CA ALA A 56 -11.48 -5.38 -1.83
C ALA A 56 -10.25 -4.67 -1.25
N VAL A 57 -9.34 -4.24 -2.13
CA VAL A 57 -8.05 -3.66 -1.73
C VAL A 57 -8.07 -2.16 -1.98
N ILE A 58 -7.80 -1.37 -0.94
CA ILE A 58 -7.60 0.07 -1.05
C ILE A 58 -6.12 0.33 -1.37
N ASP A 59 -5.85 0.76 -2.60
CA ASP A 59 -4.51 1.08 -3.09
C ASP A 59 -4.25 2.59 -2.86
N PHE A 60 -3.74 2.93 -1.67
CA PHE A 60 -3.34 4.28 -1.25
C PHE A 60 -1.83 4.31 -1.03
N GLU A 61 -1.10 4.89 -2.00
CA GLU A 61 0.38 4.93 -1.97
C GLU A 61 0.96 6.36 -2.05
N GLU A 62 0.12 7.40 -2.00
CA GLU A 62 0.58 8.78 -2.24
C GLU A 62 1.43 9.34 -1.08
N TRP A 63 1.14 8.91 0.16
CA TRP A 63 1.92 9.19 1.38
C TRP A 63 1.66 8.09 2.41
N ARG A 64 2.53 8.00 3.42
CA ARG A 64 2.45 7.00 4.51
C ARG A 64 1.80 7.60 5.76
N PRO A 65 1.05 6.80 6.55
CA PRO A 65 0.19 7.31 7.62
C PRO A 65 0.93 7.83 8.86
N LEU A 66 2.25 7.66 8.92
CA LEU A 66 3.10 8.27 9.94
C LEU A 66 4.06 9.27 9.29
N TYR A 67 4.12 10.49 9.83
CA TYR A 67 5.01 11.57 9.39
C TYR A 67 6.45 11.10 9.23
N GLN A 68 6.92 10.30 10.19
CA GLN A 68 8.28 9.76 10.15
C GLN A 68 8.51 8.87 8.94
N LEU A 69 7.55 8.07 8.49
CA LEU A 69 7.71 7.16 7.33
C LEU A 69 7.77 7.89 5.97
N ASN A 70 7.46 9.19 5.91
CA ASN A 70 7.49 9.97 4.66
C ASN A 70 8.90 10.51 4.38
N TRP A 71 9.88 9.62 4.31
CA TRP A 71 11.26 9.97 3.97
C TRP A 71 11.44 10.06 2.45
N GLY A 72 12.16 11.07 1.96
CA GLY A 72 12.79 11.00 0.64
C GLY A 72 14.29 10.75 0.80
N LYS A 73 14.83 9.64 0.30
CA LYS A 73 16.30 9.49 0.16
C LYS A 73 16.79 10.30 -1.05
N LYS A 74 17.94 10.97 -0.96
CA LYS A 74 18.61 11.67 -2.09
C LYS A 74 18.89 10.75 -3.30
N SER A 75 18.91 9.43 -3.10
CA SER A 75 19.19 8.41 -4.13
C SER A 75 17.95 7.85 -4.85
N VAL A 76 16.73 8.23 -4.43
CA VAL A 76 15.54 7.96 -5.24
C VAL A 76 15.44 9.08 -6.29
N SER A 77 14.98 8.75 -7.51
CA SER A 77 14.70 9.73 -8.57
C SER A 77 14.23 11.06 -7.98
N MET A 78 14.81 12.19 -8.40
CA MET A 78 14.52 13.53 -7.87
C MET A 78 13.02 13.81 -7.76
N LEU A 79 12.20 13.24 -8.65
CA LEU A 79 10.74 13.33 -8.63
C LEU A 79 10.09 12.60 -7.42
N VAL A 80 10.64 11.49 -6.95
CA VAL A 80 10.18 10.77 -5.76
C VAL A 80 10.67 11.46 -4.49
N TYR A 81 11.94 11.90 -4.47
CA TYR A 81 12.48 12.70 -3.36
C TYR A 81 11.65 13.95 -3.11
N LEU A 82 11.27 14.68 -4.17
CA LEU A 82 10.43 15.87 -4.07
C LEU A 82 9.02 15.55 -3.57
N ARG A 83 8.44 14.41 -3.98
CA ARG A 83 7.09 13.99 -3.57
C ARG A 83 7.00 13.50 -2.13
N GLU A 84 7.97 12.75 -1.61
CA GLU A 84 7.84 12.21 -0.25
C GLU A 84 8.21 13.26 0.81
N ASN A 85 9.19 14.12 0.53
CA ASN A 85 9.54 15.25 1.42
C ASN A 85 8.55 16.42 1.34
N VAL A 86 7.66 16.49 0.34
CA VAL A 86 6.69 17.59 0.27
C VAL A 86 5.74 17.56 1.47
N TYR A 87 5.26 16.38 1.88
CA TYR A 87 4.31 16.26 2.98
C TYR A 87 4.92 16.69 4.31
N LYS A 88 6.19 16.35 4.55
CA LYS A 88 6.92 16.82 5.74
C LYS A 88 7.13 18.33 5.71
N ARG A 89 7.63 18.85 4.58
CA ARG A 89 7.91 20.28 4.41
C ARG A 89 6.65 21.14 4.56
N GLU A 90 5.55 20.73 3.94
CA GLU A 90 4.28 21.45 4.01
C GLU A 90 3.67 21.39 5.41
N SER A 91 3.76 20.26 6.10
CA SER A 91 3.32 20.17 7.50
C SER A 91 4.11 21.12 8.39
N LEU A 92 5.43 21.21 8.19
CA LEU A 92 6.29 22.14 8.93
C LEU A 92 6.02 23.60 8.57
N ARG A 93 5.78 23.90 7.27
CA ARG A 93 5.44 25.24 6.80
C ARG A 93 4.18 25.77 7.48
N LEU A 94 3.11 24.96 7.53
CA LEU A 94 1.85 25.34 8.19
C LEU A 94 2.05 25.68 9.66
N VAL A 95 2.80 24.85 10.39
CA VAL A 95 3.09 25.10 11.81
C VAL A 95 3.87 26.39 12.00
N LYS A 96 4.88 26.66 11.16
CA LYS A 96 5.69 27.89 11.25
C LYS A 96 4.91 29.14 10.84
N GLU A 97 3.98 29.04 9.90
CA GLU A 97 3.07 30.14 9.55
C GLU A 97 2.14 30.48 10.70
N GLN A 98 1.63 29.47 11.40
CA GLN A 98 0.74 29.66 12.54
C GLN A 98 1.47 30.11 13.80
N TYR A 99 2.72 29.66 13.99
CA TYR A 99 3.54 29.97 15.16
C TYR A 99 4.92 30.50 14.73
N PRO A 100 5.05 31.78 14.32
CA PRO A 100 6.29 32.31 13.72
C PRO A 100 7.54 32.24 14.61
N PHE A 101 7.37 32.18 15.94
CA PHE A 101 8.46 32.17 16.92
C PHE A 101 8.73 30.79 17.54
N ILE A 102 8.06 29.73 17.06
CA ILE A 102 8.29 28.37 17.55
C ILE A 102 9.71 27.91 17.18
N SER A 103 10.37 27.17 18.07
CA SER A 103 11.66 26.56 17.74
C SER A 103 11.49 25.46 16.69
N ASP A 104 12.53 25.20 15.89
CA ASP A 104 12.48 24.16 14.85
C ASP A 104 12.11 22.78 15.40
N LYS A 105 12.65 22.43 16.57
CA LYS A 105 12.34 21.16 17.24
C LYS A 105 10.87 21.06 17.64
N SER A 106 10.32 22.11 18.26
CA SER A 106 8.91 22.14 18.65
C SER A 106 7.99 22.18 17.44
N ALA A 107 8.41 22.86 16.36
CA ALA A 107 7.69 22.88 15.08
C ALA A 107 7.57 21.49 14.47
N GLU A 108 8.67 20.72 14.44
CA GLU A 108 8.66 19.37 13.87
C GLU A 108 7.80 18.40 14.70
N GLU A 109 7.85 18.46 16.04
CA GLU A 109 7.00 17.62 16.88
C GLU A 109 5.51 17.96 16.74
N LEU A 110 5.16 19.25 16.62
CA LEU A 110 3.79 19.68 16.36
C LEU A 110 3.31 19.23 14.97
N ALA A 111 4.13 19.45 13.93
CA ALA A 111 3.82 19.02 12.56
C ALA A 111 3.62 17.50 12.47
N LYS A 112 4.46 16.72 13.15
CA LYS A 112 4.33 15.26 13.26
C LYS A 112 3.00 14.87 13.91
N LYS A 113 2.64 15.52 15.03
CA LYS A 113 1.39 15.25 15.76
C LYS A 113 0.17 15.54 14.89
N GLU A 114 0.12 16.71 14.25
CA GLU A 114 -0.97 17.14 13.39
C GLU A 114 -1.11 16.23 12.16
N PHE A 115 0.00 15.93 11.48
CA PHE A 115 0.05 15.01 10.35
C PHE A 115 -0.50 13.63 10.73
N ASN A 116 0.03 13.01 11.79
CA ASN A 116 -0.36 11.66 12.20
C ASN A 116 -1.86 11.60 12.57
N ASN A 117 -2.38 12.63 13.24
CA ASN A 117 -3.78 12.72 13.60
C ASN A 117 -4.68 12.85 12.36
N ALA A 118 -4.32 13.70 11.41
CA ALA A 118 -5.06 13.86 10.17
C ALA A 118 -5.00 12.59 9.30
N ALA A 119 -3.81 12.00 9.15
CA ALA A 119 -3.61 10.74 8.46
C ALA A 119 -4.49 9.62 9.05
N LYS A 120 -4.48 9.46 10.39
CA LYS A 120 -5.34 8.48 11.08
C LYS A 120 -6.82 8.71 10.76
N LYS A 121 -7.30 9.95 10.80
CA LYS A 121 -8.69 10.27 10.44
C LYS A 121 -9.01 9.87 9.00
N ILE A 122 -8.16 10.22 8.04
CA ILE A 122 -8.36 9.90 6.62
C ILE A 122 -8.45 8.38 6.42
N PHE A 123 -7.49 7.61 6.94
CA PHE A 123 -7.49 6.15 6.81
C PHE A 123 -8.73 5.50 7.43
N LEU A 124 -9.08 5.88 8.66
CA LEU A 124 -10.23 5.32 9.37
C LEU A 124 -11.56 5.62 8.67
N HIS A 125 -11.79 6.87 8.27
CA HIS A 125 -13.05 7.22 7.60
C HIS A 125 -13.14 6.62 6.19
N THR A 126 -12.01 6.49 5.48
CA THR A 126 -11.95 5.85 4.15
C THR A 126 -12.37 4.38 4.23
N ILE A 127 -11.81 3.61 5.17
CA ILE A 127 -12.18 2.19 5.29
C ILE A 127 -13.57 2.01 5.92
N ALA A 128 -14.00 2.93 6.79
CA ALA A 128 -15.35 2.91 7.35
C ALA A 128 -16.40 3.06 6.24
N ILE A 129 -16.27 4.07 5.36
CA ILE A 129 -17.22 4.24 4.25
C ILE A 129 -17.14 3.07 3.26
N ALA A 130 -15.96 2.51 3.02
CA ALA A 130 -15.81 1.33 2.17
C ALA A 130 -16.56 0.11 2.71
N ARG A 131 -16.42 -0.16 4.01
CA ARG A 131 -17.16 -1.22 4.71
C ARG A 131 -18.66 -0.95 4.77
N GLN A 132 -19.08 0.31 4.94
CA GLN A 132 -20.50 0.66 4.91
C GLN A 132 -21.11 0.40 3.53
N LEU A 133 -20.38 0.73 2.46
CA LEU A 133 -20.86 0.54 1.09
C LEU A 133 -20.84 -0.94 0.67
N ARG A 134 -19.82 -1.71 1.06
CA ARG A 134 -19.70 -3.14 0.74
C ARG A 134 -19.45 -3.94 2.03
N PRO A 135 -20.49 -4.20 2.83
CA PRO A 135 -20.35 -4.77 4.18
C PRO A 135 -19.87 -6.22 4.19
N TYR A 136 -20.08 -6.96 3.11
CA TYR A 136 -19.66 -8.36 3.01
C TYR A 136 -18.24 -8.54 2.47
N ALA A 137 -17.63 -7.47 1.96
CA ALA A 137 -16.32 -7.52 1.33
C ALA A 137 -15.20 -7.54 2.37
N ARG A 138 -14.08 -8.20 2.02
CA ARG A 138 -12.86 -8.22 2.82
C ARG A 138 -11.97 -7.02 2.44
N TRP A 139 -12.14 -5.94 3.18
CA TRP A 139 -11.42 -4.69 3.05
C TRP A 139 -10.08 -4.65 3.79
N GLY A 140 -9.12 -3.96 3.19
CA GLY A 140 -7.82 -3.64 3.76
C GLY A 140 -7.03 -2.73 2.82
N PHE A 141 -5.90 -2.22 3.31
CA PHE A 141 -5.01 -1.36 2.53
C PHE A 141 -3.85 -2.16 1.94
N TYR A 142 -3.52 -1.89 0.68
CA TYR A 142 -2.33 -2.47 0.04
C TYR A 142 -1.05 -2.05 0.79
N GLY A 143 -0.13 -2.99 0.94
CA GLY A 143 1.20 -2.77 1.51
C GLY A 143 1.27 -2.88 3.04
N PHE A 144 0.15 -2.99 3.75
CA PHE A 144 0.11 -3.05 5.21
C PHE A 144 -0.03 -4.50 5.73
N PRO A 145 0.70 -4.88 6.80
CA PRO A 145 1.71 -4.11 7.52
C PRO A 145 3.02 -3.94 6.73
N TYR A 146 3.80 -2.91 7.08
CA TYR A 146 5.12 -2.69 6.47
C TYR A 146 6.20 -3.56 7.10
N CYS A 147 7.25 -3.81 6.33
CA CYS A 147 8.55 -4.32 6.79
C CYS A 147 9.66 -3.42 6.20
N ASN A 148 10.93 -3.78 6.42
CA ASN A 148 12.08 -2.99 5.97
C ASN A 148 12.03 -2.79 4.45
N TYR A 149 12.00 -1.53 3.98
CA TYR A 149 12.04 -1.24 2.53
C TYR A 149 13.37 -1.61 1.87
N ASP A 150 14.42 -1.75 2.66
CA ASP A 150 15.76 -2.16 2.27
C ASP A 150 16.10 -3.60 2.67
N ALA A 151 15.09 -4.41 3.01
CA ALA A 151 15.27 -5.84 3.30
C ALA A 151 16.09 -6.53 2.20
N GLY A 152 17.03 -7.39 2.62
CA GLY A 152 17.93 -8.11 1.72
C GLY A 152 19.12 -7.30 1.22
N ASN A 153 19.44 -6.18 1.88
CA ASN A 153 20.70 -5.45 1.69
C ASN A 153 21.75 -5.82 2.74
N SER A 154 21.34 -6.21 3.94
CA SER A 154 22.23 -6.73 4.99
C SER A 154 22.08 -8.25 5.14
N GLU A 155 23.18 -8.95 5.43
CA GLU A 155 23.19 -10.40 5.73
C GLU A 155 22.45 -10.72 7.04
N THR A 156 22.21 -9.72 7.89
CA THR A 156 21.49 -9.85 9.16
C THR A 156 19.99 -9.53 9.06
N ASP A 157 19.47 -9.16 7.88
CA ASP A 157 18.06 -8.79 7.67
C ASP A 157 17.14 -10.02 7.59
N MET A 158 17.04 -10.79 8.70
CA MET A 158 16.14 -11.96 8.78
C MET A 158 14.74 -11.62 9.33
N LEU A 159 14.60 -10.47 10.01
CA LEU A 159 13.35 -10.02 10.62
C LEU A 159 13.10 -8.55 10.31
N CYS A 160 11.83 -8.14 10.31
CA CYS A 160 11.51 -6.71 10.30
C CYS A 160 12.18 -6.01 11.49
N SER A 161 12.77 -4.84 11.24
CA SER A 161 13.51 -4.10 12.25
C SER A 161 12.61 -3.71 13.41
N GLU A 162 13.22 -3.42 14.56
CA GLU A 162 12.48 -2.92 15.72
C GLU A 162 11.75 -1.61 15.42
N SER A 163 12.32 -0.73 14.58
CA SER A 163 11.67 0.51 14.18
C SER A 163 10.39 0.25 13.37
N PHE A 164 10.43 -0.67 12.39
CA PHE A 164 9.23 -1.04 11.63
C PHE A 164 8.17 -1.74 12.48
N ARG A 165 8.57 -2.57 13.45
CA ARG A 165 7.65 -3.14 14.45
C ARG A 165 6.94 -2.04 15.24
N ARG A 166 7.68 -1.08 15.80
CA ARG A 166 7.10 0.06 16.54
C ARG A 166 6.24 0.97 15.68
N PHE A 167 6.57 1.15 14.39
CA PHE A 167 5.71 1.88 13.45
C PHE A 167 4.40 1.12 13.21
N ASN A 168 4.47 -0.20 13.04
CA ASN A 168 3.29 -1.03 12.88
C ASN A 168 2.37 -0.98 14.11
N ASP A 169 2.93 -0.97 15.33
CA ASP A 169 2.15 -0.82 16.56
C ASP A 169 1.38 0.51 16.59
N GLN A 170 2.02 1.61 16.18
CA GLN A 170 1.37 2.93 16.04
C GLN A 170 0.29 2.95 14.95
N MET A 171 0.43 2.11 13.91
CA MET A 171 -0.53 1.97 12.81
C MET A 171 -1.60 0.90 13.07
N SER A 172 -1.66 0.31 14.27
CA SER A 172 -2.63 -0.72 14.65
C SER A 172 -4.09 -0.35 14.35
N PHE A 173 -4.42 0.94 14.36
CA PHE A 173 -5.73 1.45 13.99
C PHE A 173 -6.16 1.08 12.55
N ILE A 174 -5.20 0.91 11.62
CA ILE A 174 -5.48 0.46 10.25
C ILE A 174 -5.87 -1.02 10.27
N TYR A 175 -5.14 -1.83 11.03
CA TYR A 175 -5.35 -3.29 11.09
C TYR A 175 -6.68 -3.63 11.77
N GLN A 176 -6.97 -2.95 12.89
CA GLN A 176 -8.22 -3.12 13.62
C GLN A 176 -9.45 -2.69 12.81
N ALA A 177 -9.32 -1.66 11.97
CA ALA A 177 -10.41 -1.21 11.11
C ALA A 177 -10.58 -2.09 9.84
N SER A 178 -9.54 -2.84 9.47
CA SER A 178 -9.54 -3.74 8.31
C SER A 178 -10.15 -5.09 8.62
N THR A 179 -10.58 -5.79 7.58
CA THR A 179 -11.10 -7.17 7.65
C THR A 179 -10.19 -8.17 6.94
N ALA A 180 -9.15 -7.68 6.24
CA ALA A 180 -8.04 -8.43 5.68
C ALA A 180 -6.78 -7.54 5.65
N LEU A 181 -5.60 -8.16 5.66
CA LEU A 181 -4.30 -7.48 5.54
C LEU A 181 -3.64 -7.87 4.21
N PHE A 182 -2.95 -6.91 3.59
CA PHE A 182 -2.35 -7.08 2.26
C PHE A 182 -0.88 -6.63 2.23
N PRO A 183 0.01 -7.26 3.02
CA PRO A 183 1.44 -6.97 2.94
C PRO A 183 1.96 -7.29 1.54
N SER A 184 2.86 -6.44 1.03
CA SER A 184 3.50 -6.67 -0.27
C SER A 184 4.79 -7.44 -0.10
N ILE A 185 4.93 -8.54 -0.84
CA ILE A 185 6.10 -9.44 -0.80
C ILE A 185 6.74 -9.58 -2.18
N TYR A 186 6.76 -8.48 -2.95
CA TYR A 186 7.42 -8.49 -4.26
C TYR A 186 8.90 -8.83 -4.12
N LEU A 187 9.37 -9.75 -4.96
CA LEU A 187 10.77 -10.17 -4.98
C LEU A 187 11.63 -8.99 -5.47
N SER A 188 12.64 -8.62 -4.67
CA SER A 188 13.63 -7.62 -5.05
C SER A 188 14.65 -8.23 -6.00
N LEU A 189 14.58 -7.87 -7.27
CA LEU A 189 15.40 -8.42 -8.33
C LEU A 189 16.61 -7.52 -8.61
N LYS A 190 17.82 -7.98 -8.26
CA LYS A 190 19.07 -7.21 -8.41
C LYS A 190 19.95 -7.63 -9.59
N GLY A 191 19.59 -8.72 -10.30
CA GLY A 191 20.37 -9.23 -11.43
C GLY A 191 19.97 -8.62 -12.78
N THR A 192 20.60 -9.10 -13.86
CA THR A 192 20.16 -8.86 -15.23
C THR A 192 18.77 -9.46 -15.49
N SER A 193 18.08 -8.99 -16.54
CA SER A 193 16.77 -9.54 -16.93
C SER A 193 16.77 -11.06 -17.07
N ALA A 194 17.84 -11.65 -17.64
CA ALA A 194 17.97 -13.08 -17.80
C ALA A 194 18.19 -13.84 -16.47
N GLN A 195 19.01 -13.27 -15.57
CA GLN A 195 19.20 -13.84 -14.22
C GLN A 195 17.89 -13.79 -13.42
N ASN A 196 17.22 -12.64 -13.42
CA ASN A 196 15.96 -12.45 -12.72
C ASN A 196 14.87 -13.37 -13.27
N TYR A 197 14.78 -13.52 -14.59
CA TYR A 197 13.84 -14.46 -15.22
C TYR A 197 14.07 -15.88 -14.72
N ARG A 198 15.31 -16.38 -14.76
CA ARG A 198 15.65 -17.73 -14.26
C ARG A 198 15.40 -17.89 -12.77
N TYR A 199 15.62 -16.85 -11.97
CA TYR A 199 15.35 -16.87 -10.53
C TYR A 199 13.86 -16.97 -10.23
N ILE A 200 13.04 -16.11 -10.83
CA ILE A 200 11.57 -16.12 -10.68
C ILE A 200 11.00 -17.47 -11.10
N GLN A 201 11.48 -18.03 -12.21
CA GLN A 201 11.09 -19.35 -12.70
C GLN A 201 11.30 -20.46 -11.66
N LYS A 202 12.33 -20.34 -10.82
CA LYS A 202 12.64 -21.33 -9.78
C LYS A 202 11.93 -21.05 -8.45
N ASP A 203 11.72 -19.79 -8.10
CA ASP A 203 11.42 -19.42 -6.71
C ASP A 203 9.98 -18.99 -6.43
N VAL A 204 9.18 -18.68 -7.47
CA VAL A 204 7.78 -18.28 -7.28
C VAL A 204 6.99 -19.35 -6.51
N CYS A 205 7.21 -20.64 -6.78
CA CYS A 205 6.52 -21.71 -6.06
C CYS A 205 6.88 -21.76 -4.58
N ASN A 206 8.16 -21.53 -4.25
CA ASN A 206 8.59 -21.48 -2.86
C ASN A 206 7.96 -20.27 -2.15
N SER A 207 7.90 -19.12 -2.80
CA SER A 207 7.27 -17.92 -2.24
C SER A 207 5.76 -18.13 -1.97
N LEU A 208 5.05 -18.77 -2.91
CA LEU A 208 3.63 -19.11 -2.75
C LEU A 208 3.42 -20.14 -1.65
N LYS A 209 4.25 -21.19 -1.63
CA LYS A 209 4.23 -22.23 -0.59
C LYS A 209 4.51 -21.64 0.79
N GLN A 210 5.52 -20.78 0.92
CA GLN A 210 5.87 -20.17 2.20
C GLN A 210 4.71 -19.34 2.76
N ALA A 211 4.02 -18.56 1.92
CA ALA A 211 2.83 -17.83 2.35
C ALA A 211 1.74 -18.79 2.88
N ALA A 212 1.49 -19.90 2.18
CA ALA A 212 0.53 -20.92 2.62
C ALA A 212 0.96 -21.60 3.93
N ASP A 213 2.23 -22.02 4.04
CA ASP A 213 2.80 -22.67 5.23
C ASP A 213 2.76 -21.75 6.47
N MET A 214 2.87 -20.43 6.28
CA MET A 214 2.73 -19.43 7.36
C MET A 214 1.26 -19.12 7.70
N GLY A 215 0.30 -19.82 7.10
CA GLY A 215 -1.14 -19.67 7.39
C GLY A 215 -1.83 -18.51 6.67
N ALA A 216 -1.22 -17.92 5.63
CA ALA A 216 -1.90 -16.93 4.83
C ALA A 216 -3.13 -17.54 4.15
N ARG A 217 -4.26 -16.83 4.17
CA ARG A 217 -5.52 -17.34 3.58
C ARG A 217 -5.48 -17.44 2.05
N GLY A 218 -4.51 -16.78 1.41
CA GLY A 218 -4.30 -16.81 -0.02
C GLY A 218 -3.26 -15.76 -0.45
N VAL A 219 -2.94 -15.76 -1.74
CA VAL A 219 -2.02 -14.79 -2.36
C VAL A 219 -2.73 -14.06 -3.50
N ILE A 220 -2.55 -12.75 -3.58
CA ILE A 220 -3.01 -11.93 -4.70
C ILE A 220 -1.85 -11.77 -5.68
N LEU A 221 -1.98 -12.38 -6.85
CA LEU A 221 -1.02 -12.22 -7.94
C LEU A 221 -1.35 -10.97 -8.75
N TRP A 222 -0.41 -10.03 -8.82
CA TRP A 222 -0.62 -8.74 -9.47
C TRP A 222 0.35 -8.52 -10.63
N SER A 223 -0.12 -7.91 -11.72
CA SER A 223 0.71 -7.43 -12.82
C SER A 223 0.27 -6.02 -13.23
N SER A 224 1.24 -5.19 -13.61
CA SER A 224 0.95 -3.88 -14.19
C SER A 224 0.19 -4.01 -15.51
N SER A 225 -0.65 -3.04 -15.85
CA SER A 225 -1.30 -2.96 -17.17
C SER A 225 -0.40 -2.36 -18.26
N LYS A 226 0.79 -1.87 -17.89
CA LYS A 226 1.75 -1.28 -18.84
C LYS A 226 2.11 -2.29 -19.94
N ASN A 227 1.92 -1.89 -21.20
CA ASN A 227 2.19 -2.73 -22.38
C ASN A 227 1.54 -4.13 -22.30
N MET A 228 0.31 -4.22 -21.77
CA MET A 228 -0.36 -5.51 -21.59
C MET A 228 -0.52 -6.26 -22.91
N LYS A 229 -0.99 -5.58 -23.97
CA LYS A 229 -1.18 -6.20 -25.30
C LYS A 229 0.08 -6.90 -25.82
N GLN A 230 1.26 -6.32 -25.61
CA GLN A 230 2.53 -6.90 -26.05
C GLN A 230 3.00 -8.06 -25.16
N ARG A 231 2.52 -8.14 -23.92
CA ARG A 231 2.93 -9.17 -22.94
C ARG A 231 1.91 -10.29 -22.81
N CYS A 232 0.71 -10.17 -23.38
CA CYS A 232 -0.40 -11.10 -23.22
C CYS A 232 0.00 -12.55 -23.50
N ASP A 233 0.59 -12.83 -24.66
CA ASP A 233 0.95 -14.21 -25.03
C ASP A 233 2.03 -14.78 -24.12
N GLY A 234 3.03 -13.96 -23.76
CA GLY A 234 4.07 -14.35 -22.81
C GLY A 234 3.51 -14.64 -21.42
N LEU A 235 2.56 -13.85 -20.94
CA LEU A 235 1.88 -14.08 -19.66
C LEU A 235 0.98 -15.32 -19.73
N ALA A 236 0.27 -15.53 -20.83
CA ALA A 236 -0.58 -16.71 -21.01
C ALA A 236 0.26 -18.00 -20.99
N ASN A 237 1.38 -18.02 -21.72
CA ASN A 237 2.33 -19.14 -21.70
C ASN A 237 2.92 -19.34 -20.29
N TYR A 238 3.34 -18.27 -19.61
CA TYR A 238 3.84 -18.35 -18.24
C TYR A 238 2.80 -18.92 -17.26
N VAL A 239 1.54 -18.52 -17.39
CA VAL A 239 0.44 -19.06 -16.57
C VAL A 239 0.18 -20.52 -16.86
N ARG A 240 0.15 -20.91 -18.14
CA ARG A 240 -0.10 -22.30 -18.54
C ARG A 240 1.05 -23.24 -18.12
N ASP A 241 2.28 -22.82 -18.35
CA ASP A 241 3.44 -23.72 -18.34
C ASP A 241 4.20 -23.70 -17.01
N MET A 242 4.04 -22.66 -16.18
CA MET A 242 4.75 -22.53 -14.90
C MET A 242 3.83 -22.18 -13.73
N LEU A 243 3.16 -21.03 -13.77
CA LEU A 243 2.46 -20.51 -12.58
C LEU A 243 1.20 -21.31 -12.23
N GLY A 244 0.44 -21.76 -13.24
CA GLY A 244 -0.75 -22.58 -13.06
C GLY A 244 -0.45 -23.92 -12.38
N PRO A 245 0.48 -24.75 -12.91
CA PRO A 245 0.93 -25.98 -12.26
C PRO A 245 1.43 -25.76 -10.84
N CYS A 246 2.19 -24.68 -10.63
CA CYS A 246 2.70 -24.28 -9.32
C CYS A 246 1.59 -23.96 -8.30
N VAL A 247 0.62 -23.13 -8.68
CA VAL A 247 -0.55 -22.78 -7.84
C VAL A 247 -1.39 -24.02 -7.54
N ALA A 248 -1.60 -24.89 -8.54
CA ALA A 248 -2.32 -26.14 -8.34
C ALA A 248 -1.60 -27.03 -7.32
N TYR A 249 -0.28 -27.20 -7.43
CA TYR A 249 0.52 -27.97 -6.48
C TYR A 249 0.37 -27.45 -5.04
N VAL A 250 0.56 -26.14 -4.82
CA VAL A 250 0.45 -25.52 -3.50
C VAL A 250 -0.97 -25.65 -2.92
N THR A 251 -1.99 -25.52 -3.76
CA THR A 251 -3.40 -25.56 -3.30
C THR A 251 -3.86 -26.98 -2.97
N TYR A 252 -3.54 -27.97 -3.81
CA TYR A 252 -4.09 -29.33 -3.69
C TYR A 252 -3.32 -30.24 -2.73
N HIS A 253 -2.03 -30.00 -2.50
CA HIS A 253 -1.17 -30.95 -1.77
C HIS A 253 -0.79 -30.51 -0.35
N ILE A 254 -1.16 -29.29 0.07
CA ILE A 254 -0.65 -28.71 1.33
C ILE A 254 -1.78 -28.14 2.23
N ILE A 255 -2.89 -27.64 1.68
CA ILE A 255 -4.00 -27.05 2.47
C ILE A 255 -4.95 -28.13 3.07
N SER A 256 -4.55 -29.40 3.05
CA SER A 256 -5.36 -30.53 3.54
C SER A 256 -5.07 -30.94 4.99
N VAL A 257 -4.52 -30.04 5.82
CA VAL A 257 -4.22 -30.29 7.24
C VAL A 257 -5.09 -29.41 8.13
#